data_AF-A0A6Y2VWG9-F1
#
_entry.id   AF-A0A6Y2VWG9-F1
#
_cell.length_a   1.000
_cell.length_b   1.000
_cell.length_c   1.000
_cell.angle_alpha   90.00
_cell.angle_beta   90.00
_cell.angle_gamma   90.00
#
_symmetry.space_group_name_H-M   'P 1'
#
loop_
_entity.id
_entity.type
_entity.pdbx_description
1 polymer ?
#
loop_
_entity_poly.entity_id
_entity_poly.type
_entity_poly.pdbx_seq_one_letter_code
_entity_poly.pdbx_strand_id
1 'polypeptide(L)'
;MMTGELYFKMARERRVHLDRIFHLQKRVEELERRLNCYPVDMVSAIPPIPIEMQIRLWMEEYGMPWEIFFCFDHKQWVDELDNSFPYFTENTCPVCRKNGI
;
A
#
# COMPACT_ATOMS: atom_id res chain seq x y z
N MET A 1 -9.16 -20.42 52.33
CA MET A 1 -8.03 -20.44 51.38
C MET A 1 -8.48 -19.89 50.01
N MET A 2 -9.02 -18.67 49.95
CA MET A 2 -9.65 -18.10 48.74
C MET A 2 -8.74 -17.17 47.92
N THR A 3 -7.55 -16.85 48.44
CA THR A 3 -6.64 -15.86 47.85
C THR A 3 -5.74 -16.45 46.75
N GLY A 4 -5.41 -17.73 46.85
CA GLY A 4 -4.59 -18.44 45.86
C GLY A 4 -5.28 -18.60 44.50
N GLU A 5 -6.54 -19.06 44.49
CA GLU A 5 -7.33 -19.22 43.25
C GLU A 5 -7.53 -17.89 42.52
N LEU A 6 -7.82 -16.82 43.27
CA LEU A 6 -7.97 -15.47 42.72
C LEU A 6 -6.66 -15.00 42.07
N TYR A 7 -5.52 -15.26 42.72
CA TYR A 7 -4.19 -14.95 42.19
C TYR A 7 -3.89 -15.71 40.89
N PHE A 8 -4.18 -17.01 40.83
CA PHE A 8 -3.97 -17.80 39.61
C PHE A 8 -4.84 -17.34 38.45
N LYS A 9 -6.09 -16.97 38.72
CA LYS A 9 -7.00 -16.42 37.71
C LYS A 9 -6.47 -15.10 37.15
N MET A 10 -6.08 -14.16 38.03
CA MET A 10 -5.49 -12.88 37.62
C MET A 10 -4.17 -13.08 36.84
N ALA A 11 -3.31 -14.01 37.27
CA ALA A 11 -2.07 -14.31 36.56
C ALA A 11 -2.32 -14.88 35.16
N ARG A 12 -3.37 -15.70 34.99
CA ARG A 12 -3.79 -16.22 33.68
C ARG A 12 -4.34 -15.12 32.78
N GLU A 13 -5.24 -14.28 33.30
CA GLU A 13 -5.79 -13.14 32.56
C GLU A 13 -4.69 -12.17 32.15
N ARG A 14 -3.75 -11.87 33.04
CA ARG A 14 -2.58 -11.04 32.73
C ARG A 14 -1.76 -11.62 31.57
N ARG A 15 -1.53 -12.93 31.52
CA ARG A 15 -0.83 -13.57 30.40
C ARG A 15 -1.58 -13.41 29.08
N VAL A 16 -2.89 -13.64 29.08
CA VAL A 16 -3.73 -13.48 27.88
C VAL A 16 -3.71 -12.03 27.38
N HIS A 17 -3.78 -11.06 28.29
CA HIS A 17 -3.72 -9.64 27.93
C HIS A 17 -2.36 -9.25 27.37
N LEU A 18 -1.26 -9.72 27.96
CA LEU A 18 0.09 -9.46 27.45
C LEU A 18 0.29 -10.06 26.05
N ASP A 19 -0.20 -11.27 25.82
CA ASP A 19 -0.15 -11.92 24.51
C ASP A 19 -0.96 -11.12 23.47
N ARG A 20 -2.15 -10.67 23.85
CA ARG A 20 -2.98 -9.83 22.97
C ARG A 20 -2.33 -8.49 22.65
N ILE A 21 -1.70 -7.84 23.62
CA ILE A 21 -0.95 -6.59 23.41
C ILE A 21 0.19 -6.83 22.43
N PHE A 22 0.97 -7.89 22.62
CA PHE A 22 2.06 -8.25 21.73
C PHE A 22 1.60 -8.47 20.28
N HIS A 23 0.52 -9.22 20.08
CA HIS A 23 -0.05 -9.45 18.76
C HIS A 23 -0.59 -8.18 18.11
N LEU A 24 -1.23 -7.31 18.88
CA LEU A 24 -1.71 -6.01 18.39
C LEU A 24 -0.55 -5.10 17.99
N GLN A 25 0.51 -5.05 18.80
CA GLN A 25 1.73 -4.27 18.50
C GLN A 25 2.37 -4.74 17.18
N LYS A 26 2.56 -6.05 16.99
CA LYS A 26 3.07 -6.58 15.72
C LYS A 26 2.20 -6.21 14.52
N ARG A 27 0.88 -6.21 14.70
CA ARG A 27 -0.06 -5.88 13.63
C ARG A 27 -0.03 -4.38 13.31
N VAL A 28 0.16 -3.52 14.30
CA VAL A 28 0.38 -2.08 14.09
C VAL A 28 1.68 -1.85 13.33
N GLU A 29 2.79 -2.45 13.77
CA GLU A 29 4.09 -2.31 13.07
C GLU A 29 4.01 -2.76 11.61
N GLU A 30 3.31 -3.87 11.32
CA GLU A 30 3.10 -4.34 9.96
C GLU A 30 2.27 -3.36 9.12
N LEU A 31 1.19 -2.81 9.69
CA LEU A 31 0.37 -1.82 9.00
C LEU A 31 1.13 -0.51 8.76
N GLU A 32 1.95 -0.07 9.73
CA GLU A 32 2.82 1.10 9.59
C GLU A 32 3.88 0.89 8.52
N ARG A 33 4.51 -0.29 8.46
CA ARG A 33 5.44 -0.62 7.35
C ARG A 33 4.74 -0.59 6.00
N ARG A 34 3.56 -1.20 5.90
CA ARG A 34 2.77 -1.18 4.67
C ARG A 34 2.38 0.23 4.26
N LEU A 35 2.02 1.09 5.23
CA LEU A 35 1.74 2.50 4.97
C LEU A 35 3.00 3.24 4.51
N ASN A 36 4.15 3.01 5.14
CA ASN A 36 5.42 3.65 4.77
C ASN A 36 5.97 3.19 3.40
N CYS A 37 5.54 2.04 2.88
CA CYS A 37 5.83 1.66 1.50
C CYS A 37 5.11 2.54 0.46
N TYR A 38 4.07 3.29 0.88
CA TYR A 38 3.37 4.26 0.04
C TYR A 38 3.65 5.66 0.58
N PRO A 39 4.59 6.43 0.00
CA PRO A 39 4.91 7.76 0.49
C PRO A 39 3.66 8.65 0.46
N VAL A 40 3.11 8.92 1.64
CA VAL A 40 1.92 9.77 1.89
C VAL A 40 2.14 11.21 1.40
N ASP A 41 3.41 11.60 1.21
CA ASP A 41 3.81 12.96 0.84
C ASP A 41 3.91 13.20 -0.68
N MET A 42 3.75 12.17 -1.54
CA MET A 42 3.83 12.33 -3.01
C MET A 42 2.49 12.24 -3.75
N VAL A 43 1.40 11.94 -3.06
CA VAL A 43 0.15 11.50 -3.70
C VAL A 43 -0.98 12.45 -3.31
N SER A 44 -1.28 13.40 -4.18
CA SER A 44 -2.64 13.96 -4.18
C SER A 44 -3.58 12.77 -4.40
N ALA A 45 -4.44 12.45 -3.43
CA ALA A 45 -5.48 11.41 -3.61
C ALA A 45 -6.37 11.67 -4.85
N ILE A 46 -6.28 12.90 -5.39
CA ILE A 46 -6.96 13.33 -6.60
C ILE A 46 -5.97 13.31 -7.77
N PRO A 47 -6.24 12.50 -8.82
CA PRO A 47 -5.46 12.49 -10.04
C PRO A 47 -5.55 13.85 -10.76
N PRO A 48 -4.48 14.31 -11.42
CA PRO A 48 -4.43 15.64 -12.05
C PRO A 48 -5.34 15.79 -13.28
N ILE A 49 -5.74 14.67 -13.90
CA ILE A 49 -6.69 14.59 -15.01
C ILE A 49 -7.67 13.44 -14.76
N PRO A 50 -8.83 13.37 -15.44
CA PRO A 50 -9.77 12.25 -15.28
C PRO A 50 -9.11 10.90 -15.59
N ILE A 51 -9.27 9.92 -14.70
CA ILE A 51 -8.75 8.57 -14.90
C ILE A 51 -9.54 7.86 -16.00
N GLU A 52 -8.84 7.48 -17.07
CA GLU A 52 -9.39 6.69 -18.17
C GLU A 52 -9.79 5.27 -17.71
N MET A 53 -10.76 4.66 -18.39
CA MET A 53 -11.27 3.34 -18.01
C MET A 53 -10.16 2.29 -17.97
N GLN A 54 -9.25 2.29 -18.94
CA GLN A 54 -8.13 1.35 -19.00
C GLN A 54 -7.23 1.44 -17.75
N ILE A 55 -6.93 2.66 -17.30
CA ILE A 55 -6.12 2.89 -16.10
C ILE A 55 -6.83 2.35 -14.85
N ARG A 56 -8.15 2.55 -14.73
CA ARG A 56 -8.92 1.98 -13.61
C ARG A 56 -8.85 0.46 -13.57
N LEU A 57 -8.97 -0.18 -14.74
CA LEU A 57 -8.86 -1.64 -14.83
C LEU A 57 -7.49 -2.12 -14.36
N TRP A 58 -6.41 -1.45 -14.76
CA TRP A 58 -5.06 -1.80 -14.30
C TRP A 58 -4.85 -1.51 -12.81
N MET A 59 -5.39 -0.41 -12.28
CA MET A 59 -5.34 -0.15 -10.84
C MET A 59 -6.01 -1.27 -10.04
N GLU A 60 -7.16 -1.77 -10.50
CA GLU A 60 -7.88 -2.88 -9.88
C GLU A 60 -7.15 -4.22 -10.05
N GLU A 61 -6.65 -4.52 -11.25
CA GLU A 61 -5.98 -5.79 -11.58
C GLU A 61 -4.67 -5.96 -10.82
N TYR A 62 -3.85 -4.92 -10.76
CA TYR A 62 -2.51 -4.97 -10.17
C TYR A 62 -2.45 -4.43 -8.74
N GLY A 63 -3.54 -3.85 -8.22
CA GLY A 63 -3.58 -3.24 -6.89
C GLY A 63 -2.65 -2.04 -6.76
N MET A 64 -2.41 -1.34 -7.87
CA MET A 64 -1.46 -0.24 -7.97
C MET A 64 -2.15 1.13 -7.97
N PRO A 65 -1.52 2.18 -7.42
CA PRO A 65 -2.08 3.52 -7.41
C PRO A 65 -1.94 4.20 -8.78
N TRP A 66 -2.71 5.26 -9.02
CA TRP A 66 -2.83 5.88 -10.35
C TRP A 66 -1.52 6.51 -10.84
N GLU A 67 -0.65 6.92 -9.92
CA GLU A 67 0.63 7.59 -10.16
C GLU A 67 1.58 6.75 -11.02
N ILE A 68 1.53 5.43 -10.85
CA ILE A 68 2.35 4.49 -11.62
C ILE A 68 1.99 4.52 -13.11
N PHE A 69 0.77 4.96 -13.43
CA PHE A 69 0.25 5.05 -14.78
C PHE A 69 0.29 6.49 -15.34
N PHE A 70 0.81 7.46 -14.57
CA PHE A 70 0.83 8.87 -14.97
C PHE A 70 2.24 9.36 -15.26
N CYS A 71 2.43 9.97 -16.43
CA CYS A 71 3.67 10.68 -16.72
C CYS A 71 3.58 12.12 -16.22
N PHE A 72 4.40 12.48 -15.24
CA PHE A 72 4.43 13.83 -14.67
C PHE A 72 5.02 14.88 -15.62
N ASP A 73 5.95 14.50 -16.50
CA ASP A 73 6.57 15.42 -17.46
C ASP A 73 5.60 15.86 -18.55
N HIS A 74 4.90 14.89 -19.14
CA HIS A 74 3.97 15.13 -20.25
C HIS A 74 2.51 15.28 -19.80
N LYS A 75 2.24 15.13 -18.50
CA LYS A 75 0.92 15.26 -17.86
C LYS A 75 -0.19 14.43 -18.52
N GLN A 76 0.13 13.19 -18.86
CA GLN A 76 -0.78 12.27 -19.55
C GLN A 76 -0.66 10.86 -19.00
N TRP A 77 -1.70 10.06 -19.25
CA TRP A 77 -1.70 8.64 -18.93
C TRP A 77 -0.78 7.85 -19.86
N VAL A 78 -0.29 6.73 -19.33
CA VAL A 78 0.32 5.67 -20.12
C VAL A 78 -0.75 4.95 -20.93
N ASP A 79 -0.45 4.62 -22.18
CA ASP A 79 -1.36 3.92 -23.10
C ASP A 79 -1.11 2.40 -23.13
N GLU A 80 0.08 1.93 -22.76
CA GLU A 80 0.47 0.52 -22.77
C GLU A 80 1.45 0.22 -21.63
N LEU A 81 1.31 -0.95 -21.00
CA LEU A 81 2.23 -1.44 -19.97
C LEU A 81 3.33 -2.28 -20.61
N ASP A 82 4.54 -2.22 -20.05
CA ASP A 82 5.63 -3.08 -20.49
C ASP A 82 5.42 -4.55 -20.04
N ASN A 83 6.17 -5.47 -20.66
CA ASN A 83 6.09 -6.90 -20.31
C ASN A 83 6.69 -7.24 -18.94
N SER A 84 7.37 -6.28 -18.31
CA SER A 84 7.97 -6.44 -16.98
C SER A 84 7.07 -5.96 -15.85
N PHE A 85 5.96 -5.29 -16.16
CA PHE A 85 4.96 -4.87 -15.20
C PHE A 85 4.27 -6.09 -14.57
N PRO A 86 4.00 -6.10 -13.24
CA PRO A 86 4.22 -5.03 -12.25
C PRO A 86 5.59 -5.08 -11.55
N TYR A 87 6.54 -5.91 -12.01
CA TYR A 87 7.82 -6.17 -11.32
C TYR A 87 8.87 -5.09 -11.57
N PHE A 88 8.81 -4.40 -12.70
CA PHE A 88 9.53 -3.15 -13.00
C PHE A 88 8.51 -2.09 -13.41
N THR A 89 8.67 -0.87 -12.88
CA THR A 89 7.74 0.25 -13.08
C THR A 89 8.40 1.36 -13.89
N GLU A 90 8.82 1.04 -15.12
CA GLU A 90 9.34 2.01 -16.10
C GLU A 90 8.32 2.24 -17.23
N ASN A 91 7.03 2.29 -16.88
CA ASN A 91 5.98 2.55 -17.84
C ASN A 91 6.13 3.95 -18.43
N THR A 92 6.33 4.02 -19.75
CA THR A 92 6.53 5.28 -20.48
C THR A 92 5.25 5.70 -21.19
N CYS A 93 4.87 6.97 -21.02
CA CYS A 93 3.79 7.55 -21.80
C CYS A 93 4.14 7.60 -23.29
N PRO A 94 3.15 7.73 -24.20
CA PRO A 94 3.38 7.71 -25.64
C PRO A 94 4.40 8.75 -26.14
N VAL A 95 4.57 9.88 -25.42
CA VAL A 95 5.56 10.90 -25.79
C VAL A 95 6.97 10.53 -25.33
N CYS A 96 7.16 10.05 -24.09
CA CYS A 96 8.47 9.57 -23.62
C CYS A 96 8.99 8.45 -24.53
N ARG A 97 8.11 7.50 -24.86
CA ARG A 97 8.45 6.35 -25.71
C ARG A 97 8.91 6.74 -27.10
N LYS A 98 8.30 7.77 -27.70
CA LYS A 98 8.72 8.32 -29.00
C LYS A 98 10.04 9.07 -28.94
N ASN A 99 10.34 9.69 -27.80
CA ASN A 99 11.55 10.48 -27.59
C ASN A 99 12.75 9.65 -27.12
N GLY A 100 12.60 8.33 -26.93
CA GLY A 100 13.69 7.42 -26.56
C GLY A 100 14.27 7.69 -25.17
N ILE A 101 13.43 8.17 -24.24
CA ILE A 101 13.75 8.30 -22.81
C ILE A 101 13.37 6.99 -22.13
#